data_AF-X1C468-F1
#
_entry.id   AF-X1C468-F1
#
_cell.length_a   1.000
_cell.length_b   1.000
_cell.length_c   1.000
_cell.angle_alpha   90.00
_cell.angle_beta   90.00
_cell.angle_gamma   90.00
#
_symmetry.space_group_name_H-M   'P 1'
#
loop_
_entity.id
_entity.type
_entity.pdbx_description
1 polymer ?
#
loop_
_entity_poly.entity_id
_entity_poly.type
_entity_poly.pdbx_seq_one_letter_code
_entity_poly.pdbx_strand_id
1 'polypeptide(L)'
;LKQSKKYIEIAEDQGYSYDLCSYFKTSVGVVSSKAEMSVGGTRKPAFMMSSDVICDTHVNWFQVQAERLNVPHFTLDIPHVVSNTSNRQREYFKKYIKEQLWELLDFITEVTGHEYNEEKAREVASNSYELGKIWQDVFELRKSVPSPISTRDTFGGLFPLFTMPGLKSPIKLYRRMYKEAKARVDAGIGALENEEFRLMWEGIPFWYNLKFFSNLERWNAMIVYEPYVYAFSKYTNPNITKDDVLNHPVESMAELVLSFWYIYDLETRIKKFKETI
;
A
#
# COMPACT_ATOMS: atom_id res chain seq x y z
N LEU A 1 8.62 3.23 21.34
CA LEU A 1 7.69 4.13 22.09
C LEU A 1 6.31 4.04 21.46
N LYS A 2 5.24 3.81 22.23
CA LYS A 2 3.85 3.84 21.71
C LYS A 2 3.30 5.27 21.85
N GLN A 3 3.10 5.96 20.73
CA GLN A 3 2.74 7.39 20.71
C GLN A 3 1.34 7.67 20.16
N SER A 4 0.70 6.70 19.49
CA SER A 4 -0.58 6.94 18.79
C SER A 4 -1.71 7.38 19.72
N LYS A 5 -1.81 6.80 20.93
CA LYS A 5 -2.89 7.11 21.88
C LYS A 5 -2.99 8.61 22.18
N LYS A 6 -1.87 9.25 22.59
CA LYS A 6 -1.86 10.68 22.91
C LYS A 6 -2.27 11.56 21.72
N TYR A 7 -1.89 11.17 20.50
CA TYR A 7 -2.25 11.94 19.30
C TYR A 7 -3.73 11.76 18.94
N ILE A 8 -4.28 10.56 19.15
CA ILE A 8 -5.71 10.31 18.97
C ILE A 8 -6.52 11.17 19.95
N GLU A 9 -6.13 11.21 21.23
CA GLU A 9 -6.79 12.04 22.26
C GLU A 9 -6.74 13.53 21.88
N ILE A 10 -5.62 14.04 21.36
CA ILE A 10 -5.51 15.43 20.88
C ILE A 10 -6.50 15.74 19.74
N ALA A 11 -6.77 14.78 18.85
CA ALA A 11 -7.75 14.98 17.79
C ALA A 11 -9.18 14.94 18.35
N GLU A 12 -9.47 14.04 19.28
CA GLU A 12 -10.78 13.93 19.93
C GLU A 12 -11.11 15.20 20.74
N ASP A 13 -10.12 15.78 21.44
CA ASP A 13 -10.24 17.06 22.15
C ASP A 13 -10.54 18.24 21.22
N GLN A 14 -10.22 18.13 19.93
CA GLN A 14 -10.56 19.12 18.90
C GLN A 14 -11.96 18.90 18.30
N GLY A 15 -12.73 17.92 18.79
CA GLY A 15 -14.10 17.65 18.35
C GLY A 15 -14.21 16.61 17.23
N TYR A 16 -13.13 15.92 16.84
CA TYR A 16 -13.23 14.80 15.92
C TYR A 16 -13.87 13.59 16.60
N SER A 17 -14.87 12.99 15.95
CA SER A 17 -15.59 11.83 16.50
C SER A 17 -14.63 10.67 16.81
N TYR A 18 -14.91 9.97 17.92
CA TYR A 18 -14.18 8.76 18.31
C TYR A 18 -14.33 7.64 17.27
N ASP A 19 -15.39 7.65 16.45
CA ASP A 19 -15.64 6.69 15.37
C ASP A 19 -14.74 6.88 14.14
N LEU A 20 -14.04 8.01 14.02
CA LEU A 20 -13.13 8.24 12.90
C LEU A 20 -11.92 7.31 12.96
N CYS A 21 -11.38 6.98 11.78
CA CYS A 21 -10.21 6.12 11.63
C CYS A 21 -9.06 6.57 12.54
N SER A 22 -8.43 5.62 13.25
CA SER A 22 -7.32 5.93 14.15
C SER A 22 -6.12 6.55 13.43
N TYR A 23 -5.92 6.29 12.13
CA TYR A 23 -4.88 6.95 11.34
C TYR A 23 -5.17 8.43 11.10
N PHE A 24 -6.41 8.76 10.74
CA PHE A 24 -6.88 10.15 10.64
C PHE A 24 -6.58 10.89 11.94
N LYS A 25 -7.07 10.34 13.07
CA LYS A 25 -6.93 10.99 14.39
C LYS A 25 -5.46 11.09 14.80
N THR A 26 -4.67 10.04 14.57
CA THR A 26 -3.22 10.08 14.84
C THR A 26 -2.53 11.17 14.03
N SER A 27 -2.84 11.30 12.74
CA SER A 27 -2.25 12.31 11.86
C SER A 27 -2.61 13.73 12.27
N VAL A 28 -3.89 13.98 12.55
CA VAL A 28 -4.36 15.28 13.07
C VAL A 28 -3.65 15.63 14.37
N GLY A 29 -3.56 14.69 15.32
CA GLY A 29 -2.90 14.91 16.60
C GLY A 29 -1.40 15.17 16.48
N VAL A 30 -0.72 14.48 15.58
CA VAL A 30 0.71 14.69 15.26
C VAL A 30 0.95 16.12 14.77
N VAL A 31 0.16 16.58 13.80
CA VAL A 31 0.29 17.94 13.24
C VAL A 31 -0.05 18.99 14.29
N SER A 32 -1.13 18.77 15.05
CA SER A 32 -1.60 19.69 16.08
C SER A 32 -0.60 19.86 17.23
N SER A 33 0.06 18.77 17.63
CA SER A 33 1.10 18.80 18.68
C SER A 33 2.47 19.25 18.19
N LYS A 34 2.64 19.52 16.89
CA LYS A 34 3.93 19.82 16.26
C LYS A 34 4.99 18.78 16.63
N ALA A 35 4.58 17.51 16.59
CA ALA A 35 5.45 16.41 17.00
C ALA A 35 6.73 16.36 16.18
N GLU A 36 7.84 15.98 16.81
CA GLU A 36 9.11 15.73 16.14
C GLU A 36 9.04 14.52 15.20
N MET A 37 9.82 14.54 14.10
CA MET A 37 9.84 13.44 13.13
C MET A 37 10.18 12.08 13.76
N SER A 38 11.01 12.08 14.81
CA SER A 38 11.40 10.86 15.55
C SER A 38 10.24 10.16 16.27
N VAL A 39 9.11 10.85 16.44
CA VAL A 39 7.92 10.35 17.15
C VAL A 39 6.66 10.43 16.29
N GLY A 40 6.81 10.44 14.97
CA GLY A 40 5.71 10.42 13.99
C GLY A 40 5.37 11.79 13.41
N GLY A 41 6.07 12.85 13.81
CA GLY A 41 6.01 14.19 13.22
C GLY A 41 6.18 14.22 11.71
N THR A 42 5.58 15.22 11.07
CA THR A 42 5.80 15.51 9.65
C THR A 42 6.20 16.97 9.47
N ARG A 43 7.06 17.23 8.47
CA ARG A 43 7.35 18.60 8.03
C ARG A 43 6.20 19.08 7.13
N LYS A 44 6.01 20.39 7.06
CA LYS A 44 5.07 20.98 6.09
C LYS A 44 5.49 20.55 4.67
N PRO A 45 4.63 19.84 3.91
CA PRO A 45 4.95 19.41 2.55
C PRO A 45 4.76 20.57 1.56
N ALA A 46 5.18 20.38 0.30
CA ALA A 46 4.92 21.34 -0.78
C ALA A 46 3.43 21.33 -1.19
N PHE A 47 2.83 20.14 -1.24
CA PHE A 47 1.41 19.89 -1.48
C PHE A 47 0.98 18.60 -0.79
N MET A 48 -0.32 18.33 -0.77
CA MET A 48 -0.90 17.06 -0.37
C MET A 48 -1.67 16.41 -1.52
N MET A 49 -1.70 15.09 -1.53
CA MET A 49 -2.47 14.31 -2.50
C MET A 49 -3.26 13.23 -1.77
N SER A 50 -4.53 13.08 -2.11
CA SER A 50 -5.36 11.96 -1.66
C SER A 50 -5.92 11.15 -2.82
N SER A 51 -6.37 9.96 -2.49
CA SER A 51 -7.23 9.14 -3.33
C SER A 51 -8.20 8.36 -2.45
N ASP A 52 -9.41 8.15 -2.96
CA ASP A 52 -10.47 7.34 -2.37
C ASP A 52 -10.33 5.83 -2.66
N VAL A 53 -9.32 5.42 -3.45
CA VAL A 53 -9.04 4.01 -3.85
C VAL A 53 -9.05 2.98 -2.71
N ILE A 54 -8.79 3.42 -1.47
CA ILE A 54 -8.91 2.58 -0.26
C ILE A 54 -10.18 2.91 0.52
N CYS A 55 -10.45 4.19 0.78
CA CYS A 55 -11.64 4.67 1.47
C CYS A 55 -11.81 6.18 1.35
N ASP A 56 -13.06 6.64 1.42
CA ASP A 56 -13.45 8.06 1.36
C ASP A 56 -12.87 8.89 2.50
N THR A 57 -12.54 8.26 3.64
CA THR A 57 -11.91 8.97 4.77
C THR A 57 -10.58 9.60 4.36
N HIS A 58 -9.84 9.01 3.41
CA HIS A 58 -8.59 9.60 2.92
C HIS A 58 -8.77 10.96 2.25
N VAL A 59 -9.88 11.18 1.55
CA VAL A 59 -10.15 12.45 0.87
C VAL A 59 -10.29 13.56 1.90
N ASN A 60 -11.23 13.40 2.83
CA ASN A 60 -11.49 14.39 3.88
C ASN A 60 -10.30 14.55 4.84
N TRP A 61 -9.57 13.46 5.11
CA TRP A 61 -8.34 13.51 5.90
C TRP A 61 -7.31 14.46 5.31
N PHE A 62 -6.94 14.25 4.05
CA PHE A 62 -5.88 15.02 3.42
C PHE A 62 -6.34 16.45 3.15
N GLN A 63 -7.62 16.67 2.83
CA GLN A 63 -8.18 18.02 2.74
C GLN A 63 -8.04 18.79 4.06
N VAL A 64 -8.46 18.19 5.19
CA VAL A 64 -8.31 18.79 6.53
C VAL A 64 -6.84 19.10 6.85
N GLN A 65 -5.92 18.20 6.51
CA GLN A 65 -4.51 18.41 6.79
C GLN A 65 -3.87 19.45 5.87
N ALA A 66 -4.32 19.54 4.62
CA ALA A 66 -3.86 20.54 3.67
C ALA A 66 -4.27 21.95 4.11
N GLU A 67 -5.51 22.12 4.57
CA GLU A 67 -6.00 23.35 5.19
C GLU A 67 -5.18 23.73 6.43
N ARG A 68 -4.97 22.77 7.35
CA ARG A 68 -4.19 22.98 8.59
C ARG A 68 -2.75 23.37 8.33
N LEU A 69 -2.12 22.79 7.31
CA LEU A 69 -0.74 23.09 6.94
C LEU A 69 -0.64 24.25 5.95
N ASN A 70 -1.76 24.74 5.43
CA ASN A 70 -1.86 25.75 4.38
C ASN A 70 -0.98 25.39 3.18
N VAL A 71 -1.32 24.26 2.54
CA VAL A 71 -0.66 23.73 1.33
C VAL A 71 -1.69 23.39 0.26
N PRO A 72 -1.33 23.47 -1.04
CA PRO A 72 -2.17 22.98 -2.13
C PRO A 72 -2.54 21.49 -1.94
N HIS A 73 -3.72 21.10 -2.42
CA HIS A 73 -4.25 19.75 -2.33
C HIS A 73 -4.84 19.30 -3.65
N PHE A 74 -4.54 18.06 -4.03
CA PHE A 74 -5.12 17.38 -5.20
C PHE A 74 -5.75 16.06 -4.79
N THR A 75 -6.91 15.72 -5.35
CA THR A 75 -7.57 14.42 -5.12
C THR A 75 -7.69 13.65 -6.42
N LEU A 76 -7.23 12.40 -6.42
CA LEU A 76 -7.53 11.40 -7.45
C LEU A 76 -8.80 10.64 -7.06
N ASP A 77 -9.89 10.87 -7.80
CA ASP A 77 -11.16 10.15 -7.68
C ASP A 77 -11.09 8.86 -8.51
N ILE A 78 -11.23 7.71 -7.82
CA ILE A 78 -11.11 6.39 -8.41
C ILE A 78 -12.47 5.70 -8.38
N PRO A 79 -13.15 5.56 -9.54
CA PRO A 79 -14.41 4.85 -9.60
C PRO A 79 -14.27 3.37 -9.18
N HIS A 80 -15.20 2.92 -8.34
CA HIS A 80 -15.22 1.53 -7.88
C HIS A 80 -15.82 0.58 -8.94
N VAL A 81 -15.17 -0.57 -9.11
CA VAL A 81 -15.60 -1.63 -10.04
C VAL A 81 -16.41 -2.66 -9.24
N VAL A 82 -17.70 -2.39 -9.11
CA VAL A 82 -18.66 -3.22 -8.36
C VAL A 82 -19.57 -4.01 -9.30
N SER A 83 -20.44 -4.82 -8.71
CA SER A 83 -21.44 -5.61 -9.43
C SER A 83 -22.19 -4.75 -10.45
N ASN A 84 -22.38 -5.29 -11.66
CA ASN A 84 -22.97 -4.59 -12.83
C ASN A 84 -22.09 -3.54 -13.51
N THR A 85 -20.81 -3.37 -13.13
CA THR A 85 -19.88 -2.56 -13.92
C THR A 85 -19.65 -3.23 -15.28
N SER A 86 -20.20 -2.64 -16.33
CA SER A 86 -20.00 -3.11 -17.71
C SER A 86 -18.58 -2.83 -18.20
N ASN A 87 -18.12 -3.58 -19.22
CA ASN A 87 -16.84 -3.30 -19.88
C ASN A 87 -16.76 -1.85 -20.41
N ARG A 88 -17.88 -1.31 -20.90
CA ARG A 88 -17.95 0.09 -21.36
C ARG A 88 -17.72 1.08 -20.22
N GLN A 89 -18.31 0.85 -19.05
CA GLN A 89 -18.08 1.69 -17.87
C GLN A 89 -16.63 1.58 -17.39
N ARG A 90 -16.07 0.37 -17.37
CA ARG A 90 -14.67 0.16 -16.99
C ARG A 90 -13.70 0.91 -17.90
N GLU A 91 -13.91 0.89 -19.21
CA GLU A 91 -13.09 1.66 -20.16
C GLU A 91 -13.24 3.17 -19.97
N TYR A 92 -14.45 3.64 -19.62
CA TYR A 92 -14.66 5.03 -19.23
C TYR A 92 -13.91 5.38 -17.94
N PHE A 93 -13.95 4.54 -16.91
CA PHE A 93 -13.19 4.75 -15.67
C PHE A 93 -11.69 4.83 -15.94
N LYS A 94 -11.15 3.96 -16.79
CA LYS A 94 -9.73 3.99 -17.18
C LYS A 94 -9.36 5.30 -17.85
N LYS A 95 -10.20 5.78 -18.77
CA LYS A 95 -10.01 7.08 -19.43
C LYS A 95 -10.07 8.23 -18.43
N TYR A 96 -11.05 8.22 -17.53
CA TYR A 96 -11.22 9.25 -16.49
C TYR A 96 -10.03 9.32 -15.54
N ILE A 97 -9.54 8.18 -15.06
CA ILE A 97 -8.34 8.13 -14.20
C ILE A 97 -7.11 8.61 -14.98
N LYS A 98 -6.96 8.22 -16.25
CA LYS A 98 -5.85 8.70 -17.10
C LYS A 98 -5.85 10.22 -17.20
N GLU A 99 -7.01 10.84 -17.45
CA GLU A 99 -7.14 12.31 -17.55
C GLU A 99 -6.71 12.98 -16.23
N GLN A 100 -7.22 12.50 -15.09
CA GLN A 100 -6.82 13.00 -13.77
C GLN A 100 -5.33 12.84 -13.46
N LEU A 101 -4.69 11.76 -13.94
CA LEU A 101 -3.24 11.57 -13.76
C LEU A 101 -2.43 12.61 -14.52
N TRP A 102 -2.88 13.04 -15.70
CA TRP A 102 -2.24 14.15 -16.43
C TRP A 102 -2.49 15.49 -15.73
N GLU A 103 -3.71 15.74 -15.24
CA GLU A 103 -4.02 16.92 -14.42
C GLU A 103 -3.18 16.97 -13.13
N LEU A 104 -2.91 15.82 -12.50
CA LEU A 104 -2.01 15.72 -11.36
C LEU A 104 -0.57 16.13 -11.74
N LEU A 105 -0.08 15.75 -12.92
CA LEU A 105 1.25 16.15 -13.38
C LEU A 105 1.33 17.66 -13.64
N ASP A 106 0.27 18.25 -14.20
CA ASP A 106 0.16 19.70 -14.38
C ASP A 106 0.15 20.42 -13.01
N PHE A 107 -0.64 19.92 -12.05
CA PHE A 107 -0.67 20.42 -10.67
C PHE A 107 0.70 20.34 -9.99
N ILE A 108 1.39 19.20 -10.11
CA ILE A 108 2.75 19.04 -9.55
C ILE A 108 3.70 20.04 -10.20
N THR A 109 3.60 20.25 -11.51
CA THR A 109 4.42 21.21 -12.25
C THR A 109 4.15 22.64 -11.76
N GLU A 110 2.89 23.02 -11.57
CA GLU A 110 2.49 24.34 -11.06
C GLU A 110 3.04 24.60 -9.65
N VAL A 111 2.91 23.62 -8.74
CA VAL A 111 3.34 23.79 -7.34
C VAL A 111 4.85 23.74 -7.19
N THR A 112 5.54 22.90 -7.97
CA THR A 112 6.97 22.61 -7.77
C THR A 112 7.90 23.27 -8.78
N GLY A 113 7.38 23.73 -9.92
CA GLY A 113 8.15 24.21 -11.07
C GLY A 113 8.92 23.13 -11.83
N HIS A 114 8.70 21.84 -11.53
CA HIS A 114 9.38 20.73 -12.18
C HIS A 114 8.45 20.03 -13.16
N GLU A 115 8.80 20.05 -14.45
CA GLU A 115 8.03 19.38 -15.50
C GLU A 115 8.21 17.85 -15.46
N TYR A 116 7.19 17.15 -15.97
CA TYR A 116 7.24 15.71 -16.18
C TYR A 116 8.39 15.33 -17.12
N ASN A 117 9.24 14.40 -16.68
CA ASN A 117 10.32 13.85 -17.48
C ASN A 117 10.05 12.39 -17.78
N GLU A 118 9.80 12.09 -19.06
CA GLU A 118 9.42 10.76 -19.50
C GLU A 118 10.51 9.71 -19.21
N GLU A 119 11.78 9.99 -19.51
CA GLU A 119 12.89 9.04 -19.27
C GLU A 119 13.00 8.66 -17.78
N LYS A 120 12.92 9.65 -16.89
CA LYS A 120 12.90 9.42 -15.44
C LYS A 120 11.66 8.65 -15.00
N ALA A 121 10.50 8.94 -15.57
CA ALA A 121 9.27 8.21 -15.27
C ALA A 121 9.41 6.72 -15.65
N ARG A 122 10.05 6.41 -16.79
CA ARG A 122 10.36 5.03 -17.19
C ARG A 122 11.32 4.34 -16.21
N GLU A 123 12.36 5.03 -15.74
CA GLU A 123 13.27 4.48 -14.70
C GLU A 123 12.52 4.19 -13.39
N VAL A 124 11.72 5.15 -12.91
CA VAL A 124 10.92 5.00 -11.68
C VAL A 124 9.90 3.88 -11.81
N ALA A 125 9.23 3.76 -12.96
CA ALA A 125 8.29 2.69 -13.25
C ALA A 125 8.99 1.31 -13.26
N SER A 126 10.18 1.22 -13.88
CA SER A 126 10.99 0.00 -13.89
C SER A 126 11.36 -0.46 -12.48
N ASN A 127 11.85 0.46 -11.65
CA ASN A 127 12.22 0.16 -10.28
C ASN A 127 10.98 -0.25 -9.44
N SER A 128 9.84 0.42 -9.64
CA SER A 128 8.58 0.09 -8.94
C SER A 128 8.05 -1.29 -9.33
N TYR A 129 8.07 -1.60 -10.64
CA TYR A 129 7.72 -2.91 -11.17
C TYR A 129 8.59 -4.01 -10.55
N GLU A 130 9.91 -3.81 -10.54
CA GLU A 130 10.83 -4.78 -9.97
C GLU A 130 10.59 -4.99 -8.48
N LEU A 131 10.40 -3.90 -7.73
CA LEU A 131 10.11 -3.95 -6.30
C LEU A 131 8.85 -4.78 -6.01
N GLY A 132 7.76 -4.51 -6.73
CA GLY A 132 6.50 -5.25 -6.63
C GLY A 132 6.66 -6.72 -7.02
N LYS A 133 7.40 -7.00 -8.10
CA LYS A 133 7.62 -8.39 -8.57
C LYS A 133 8.37 -9.23 -7.54
N ILE A 134 9.45 -8.71 -6.95
CA ILE A 134 10.19 -9.43 -5.91
C ILE A 134 9.30 -9.68 -4.68
N TRP A 135 8.45 -8.73 -4.32
CA TRP A 135 7.49 -8.94 -3.22
C TRP A 135 6.51 -10.08 -3.51
N GLN A 136 6.02 -10.18 -4.75
CA GLN A 136 5.18 -11.31 -5.16
C GLN A 136 5.95 -12.63 -5.14
N ASP A 137 7.20 -12.64 -5.60
CA ASP A 137 8.05 -13.84 -5.56
C ASP A 137 8.32 -14.30 -4.12
N VAL A 138 8.44 -13.36 -3.18
CA VAL A 138 8.48 -13.63 -1.73
C VAL A 138 7.20 -14.32 -1.26
N PHE A 139 6.03 -13.87 -1.72
CA PHE A 139 4.75 -14.51 -1.40
C PHE A 139 4.59 -15.89 -2.04
N GLU A 140 5.13 -16.11 -3.24
CA GLU A 140 5.15 -17.45 -3.86
C GLU A 140 5.96 -18.45 -3.02
N LEU A 141 7.09 -18.03 -2.43
CA LEU A 141 7.85 -18.88 -1.51
C LEU A 141 7.07 -19.21 -0.23
N ARG A 142 6.12 -18.38 0.19
CA ARG A 142 5.30 -18.62 1.38
C ARG A 142 4.30 -19.76 1.19
N LYS A 143 4.08 -20.22 -0.05
CA LYS A 143 3.28 -21.42 -0.36
C LYS A 143 3.98 -22.72 0.04
N SER A 144 5.30 -22.71 0.21
CA SER A 144 6.04 -23.86 0.74
C SER A 144 5.61 -24.22 2.16
N VAL A 145 5.76 -25.50 2.51
CA VAL A 145 5.46 -26.04 3.84
C VAL A 145 6.73 -26.69 4.40
N PRO A 146 7.24 -26.22 5.55
CA PRO A 146 6.79 -25.03 6.30
C PRO A 146 7.09 -23.72 5.54
N SER A 147 6.36 -22.64 5.85
CA SER A 147 6.57 -21.33 5.21
C SER A 147 7.91 -20.73 5.66
N PRO A 148 8.76 -20.23 4.74
CA PRO A 148 10.09 -19.72 5.07
C PRO A 148 10.08 -18.34 5.75
N ILE A 149 8.93 -17.65 5.71
CA ILE A 149 8.74 -16.24 6.12
C ILE A 149 7.47 -16.12 6.95
N SER A 150 7.58 -15.45 8.10
CA SER A 150 6.43 -15.17 8.97
C SER A 150 5.72 -13.87 8.59
N THR A 151 4.48 -13.70 9.06
CA THR A 151 3.75 -12.42 8.98
C THR A 151 4.47 -11.25 9.65
N ARG A 152 5.32 -11.51 10.65
CA ARG A 152 6.11 -10.46 11.29
C ARG A 152 7.10 -9.86 10.30
N ASP A 153 7.70 -10.71 9.47
CA ASP A 153 8.64 -10.30 8.44
C ASP A 153 7.94 -9.49 7.35
N THR A 154 6.73 -9.89 6.93
CA THR A 154 5.98 -9.14 5.92
C THR A 154 5.44 -7.82 6.44
N PHE A 155 4.95 -7.74 7.68
CA PHE A 155 4.55 -6.47 8.30
C PHE A 155 5.74 -5.54 8.57
N GLY A 156 6.88 -6.08 9.01
CA GLY A 156 8.11 -5.31 9.17
C GLY A 156 8.71 -4.85 7.83
N GLY A 157 8.55 -5.66 6.80
CA GLY A 157 9.02 -5.41 5.44
C GLY A 157 8.07 -4.58 4.58
N LEU A 158 6.90 -4.16 5.07
CA LEU A 158 5.86 -3.52 4.25
C LEU A 158 6.20 -2.09 3.82
N PHE A 159 6.75 -1.27 4.72
CA PHE A 159 6.88 0.18 4.50
C PHE A 159 7.73 0.60 3.28
N PRO A 160 8.81 -0.10 2.91
CA PRO A 160 9.51 0.18 1.67
C PRO A 160 8.62 0.06 0.42
N LEU A 161 7.62 -0.81 0.42
CA LEU A 161 6.65 -0.93 -0.67
C LEU A 161 5.72 0.30 -0.76
N PHE A 162 5.45 0.99 0.36
CA PHE A 162 4.55 2.15 0.40
C PHE A 162 5.24 3.47 0.15
N THR A 163 6.45 3.62 0.68
CA THR A 163 7.12 4.94 0.80
C THR A 163 8.30 5.11 -0.12
N MET A 164 8.79 4.01 -0.70
CA MET A 164 9.99 3.97 -1.54
C MET A 164 9.83 3.31 -2.92
N PRO A 165 8.63 3.19 -3.55
CA PRO A 165 8.54 2.86 -4.97
C PRO A 165 9.45 3.75 -5.81
N GLY A 166 10.05 3.19 -6.86
CA GLY A 166 10.97 3.90 -7.74
C GLY A 166 12.42 3.94 -7.28
N LEU A 167 12.72 3.60 -6.03
CA LEU A 167 14.09 3.60 -5.49
C LEU A 167 14.79 2.24 -5.63
N LYS A 168 16.12 2.26 -5.82
CA LYS A 168 16.95 1.04 -5.93
C LYS A 168 17.27 0.39 -4.57
N SER A 169 17.26 1.17 -3.48
CA SER A 169 17.53 0.67 -2.13
C SER A 169 16.53 -0.39 -1.63
N PRO A 170 15.20 -0.22 -1.74
CA PRO A 170 14.25 -1.24 -1.30
C PRO A 170 14.30 -2.51 -2.17
N ILE A 171 14.65 -2.40 -3.45
CA ILE A 171 14.89 -3.55 -4.33
C ILE A 171 16.02 -4.43 -3.77
N LYS A 172 17.14 -3.81 -3.36
CA LYS A 172 18.26 -4.55 -2.75
C LYS A 172 17.85 -5.24 -1.45
N LEU A 173 17.00 -4.60 -0.64
CA LEU A 173 16.47 -5.19 0.59
C LEU A 173 15.60 -6.41 0.28
N TYR A 174 14.63 -6.30 -0.64
CA TYR A 174 13.72 -7.39 -0.97
C TYR A 174 14.43 -8.55 -1.68
N ARG A 175 15.43 -8.29 -2.53
CA ARG A 175 16.28 -9.34 -3.11
C ARG A 175 17.01 -10.14 -2.03
N ARG A 176 17.46 -9.51 -0.95
CA ARG A 176 18.08 -10.22 0.18
C ARG A 176 17.06 -11.07 0.94
N MET A 177 15.90 -10.50 1.26
CA MET A 177 14.79 -11.22 1.88
C MET A 177 14.39 -12.45 1.06
N TYR A 178 14.24 -12.31 -0.26
CA TYR A 178 13.95 -13.42 -1.17
C TYR A 178 15.02 -14.50 -1.13
N LYS A 179 16.32 -14.14 -1.21
CA LYS A 179 17.42 -15.11 -1.19
C LYS A 179 17.47 -15.89 0.13
N GLU A 180 17.32 -15.21 1.26
CA GLU A 180 17.29 -15.85 2.58
C GLU A 180 16.10 -16.81 2.70
N ALA A 181 14.92 -16.39 2.23
CA ALA A 181 13.73 -17.24 2.22
C ALA A 181 13.85 -18.43 1.27
N LYS A 182 14.43 -18.23 0.08
CA LYS A 182 14.67 -19.32 -0.87
C LYS A 182 15.63 -20.37 -0.31
N ALA A 183 16.70 -19.94 0.35
CA ALA A 183 17.63 -20.84 1.02
C ALA A 183 16.95 -21.65 2.14
N ARG A 184 16.01 -21.03 2.87
CA ARG A 184 15.19 -21.74 3.87
C ARG A 184 14.28 -22.79 3.23
N VAL A 185 13.60 -22.46 2.13
CA VAL A 185 12.80 -23.43 1.36
C VAL A 185 13.67 -24.61 0.91
N ASP A 186 14.85 -24.33 0.35
CA ASP A 186 15.76 -25.38 -0.17
C ASP A 186 16.30 -26.29 0.94
N ALA A 187 16.39 -25.79 2.17
CA ALA A 187 16.81 -26.54 3.34
C ALA A 187 15.65 -27.20 4.11
N GLY A 188 14.39 -26.99 3.69
CA GLY A 188 13.21 -27.45 4.43
C GLY A 188 13.00 -26.75 5.78
N ILE A 189 13.53 -25.52 5.93
CA ILE A 189 13.47 -24.74 7.17
C ILE A 189 12.31 -23.75 7.11
N GLY A 190 11.40 -23.84 8.08
CA GLY A 190 10.31 -22.88 8.26
C GLY A 190 10.70 -21.68 9.11
N ALA A 191 9.91 -20.61 9.03
CA ALA A 191 9.91 -19.55 10.03
C ALA A 191 9.32 -20.02 11.38
N LEU A 192 8.50 -21.08 11.34
CA LEU A 192 8.00 -21.82 12.49
C LEU A 192 8.39 -23.28 12.31
N GLU A 193 8.98 -23.88 13.34
CA GLU A 193 9.51 -25.24 13.30
C GLU A 193 8.39 -26.28 13.10
N ASN A 194 7.30 -26.13 13.86
CA ASN A 194 6.11 -26.98 13.76
C ASN A 194 4.94 -26.15 13.22
N GLU A 195 4.74 -26.16 11.90
CA GLU A 195 3.63 -25.50 11.23
C GLU A 195 2.50 -26.50 10.96
N GLU A 196 1.45 -26.49 11.79
CA GLU A 196 0.27 -27.35 11.66
C GLU A 196 -0.92 -26.63 11.00
N PHE A 197 -1.11 -25.34 11.33
CA PHE A 197 -2.23 -24.56 10.82
C PHE A 197 -1.73 -23.38 9.98
N ARG A 198 -2.27 -23.25 8.77
CA ARG A 198 -1.96 -22.16 7.85
C ARG A 198 -3.17 -21.24 7.71
N LEU A 199 -2.97 -19.96 7.97
CA LEU A 199 -4.03 -18.98 8.09
C LEU A 199 -3.87 -17.86 7.06
N MET A 200 -5.00 -17.25 6.68
CA MET A 200 -5.05 -15.98 6.00
C MET A 200 -5.48 -14.88 6.98
N TRP A 201 -4.85 -13.72 6.91
CA TRP A 201 -5.29 -12.53 7.65
C TRP A 201 -5.72 -11.43 6.70
N GLU A 202 -7.01 -11.10 6.71
CA GLU A 202 -7.52 -9.93 5.98
C GLU A 202 -7.71 -8.74 6.91
N GLY A 203 -7.09 -7.62 6.55
CA GLY A 203 -7.17 -6.36 7.28
C GLY A 203 -5.81 -5.76 7.63
N ILE A 204 -5.84 -4.51 8.08
CA ILE A 204 -4.63 -3.79 8.50
C ILE A 204 -4.04 -4.39 9.78
N PRO A 205 -2.70 -4.40 9.95
CA PRO A 205 -2.07 -4.90 11.16
C PRO A 205 -2.44 -4.07 12.39
N PHE A 206 -2.50 -4.71 13.55
CA PHE A 206 -2.55 -4.00 14.82
C PHE A 206 -1.17 -3.42 15.15
N TRP A 207 -0.80 -2.30 14.53
CA TRP A 207 0.56 -1.70 14.67
C TRP A 207 0.97 -1.45 16.12
N TYR A 208 0.00 -1.11 16.98
CA TYR A 208 0.24 -0.91 18.41
C TYR A 208 0.46 -2.23 19.19
N ASN A 209 0.16 -3.38 18.57
CA ASN A 209 0.20 -4.72 19.16
C ASN A 209 0.56 -5.83 18.15
N LEU A 210 1.64 -5.68 17.39
CA LEU A 210 2.07 -6.72 16.42
C LEU A 210 2.37 -8.08 17.06
N LYS A 211 2.64 -8.12 18.38
CA LYS A 211 2.80 -9.36 19.15
C LYS A 211 1.55 -10.24 19.16
N PHE A 212 0.37 -9.66 18.86
CA PHE A 212 -0.85 -10.42 18.70
C PHE A 212 -0.68 -11.56 17.68
N PHE A 213 -0.06 -11.26 16.53
CA PHE A 213 0.12 -12.23 15.45
C PHE A 213 1.09 -13.36 15.83
N SER A 214 2.16 -13.03 16.57
CA SER A 214 3.12 -14.06 17.03
C SER A 214 2.56 -15.00 18.09
N ASN A 215 1.45 -14.66 18.74
CA ASN A 215 0.84 -15.58 19.71
C ASN A 215 0.29 -16.83 19.04
N LEU A 216 -0.11 -16.74 17.76
CA LEU A 216 -0.65 -17.86 16.98
C LEU A 216 0.37 -19.02 16.86
N GLU A 217 1.66 -18.69 16.84
CA GLU A 217 2.78 -19.65 16.77
C GLU A 217 2.75 -20.66 17.93
N ARG A 218 2.16 -20.32 19.08
CA ARG A 218 2.02 -21.23 20.24
C ARG A 218 1.09 -22.42 19.98
N TRP A 219 0.22 -22.30 18.99
CA TRP A 219 -0.69 -23.35 18.55
C TRP A 219 -0.24 -23.95 17.22
N ASN A 220 1.05 -23.84 16.89
CA ASN A 220 1.60 -24.31 15.62
C ASN A 220 0.90 -23.66 14.41
N ALA A 221 0.35 -22.45 14.58
CA ALA A 221 -0.39 -21.73 13.55
C ALA A 221 0.42 -20.55 12.98
N MET A 222 0.48 -20.47 11.65
CA MET A 222 1.14 -19.40 10.93
C MET A 222 0.19 -18.73 9.94
N ILE A 223 0.17 -17.39 9.95
CA ILE A 223 -0.42 -16.64 8.85
C ILE A 223 0.59 -16.64 7.69
N VAL A 224 0.17 -17.20 6.56
CA VAL A 224 1.02 -17.39 5.37
C VAL A 224 0.60 -16.49 4.22
N TYR A 225 -0.50 -15.76 4.39
CA TYR A 225 -1.06 -14.88 3.38
C TYR A 225 -1.84 -13.72 4.02
N GLU A 226 -1.49 -12.48 3.64
CA GLU A 226 -2.23 -11.27 4.01
C GLU A 226 -2.58 -10.49 2.74
N PRO A 227 -3.85 -10.50 2.28
CA PRO A 227 -4.22 -9.82 1.04
C PRO A 227 -3.94 -8.32 1.07
N TYR A 228 -4.14 -7.66 2.21
CA TYR A 228 -3.76 -6.26 2.43
C TYR A 228 -2.30 -5.99 2.02
N VAL A 229 -1.37 -6.82 2.49
CA VAL A 229 0.07 -6.64 2.23
C VAL A 229 0.43 -7.03 0.79
N TYR A 230 -0.25 -8.04 0.25
CA TYR A 230 -0.05 -8.49 -1.12
C TYR A 230 -0.52 -7.45 -2.15
N ALA A 231 -1.66 -6.80 -1.91
CA ALA A 231 -2.34 -5.91 -2.86
C ALA A 231 -1.46 -4.74 -3.35
N PHE A 232 -0.54 -4.24 -2.51
CA PHE A 232 0.34 -3.12 -2.87
C PHE A 232 1.52 -3.51 -3.77
N SER A 233 1.71 -4.80 -4.05
CA SER A 233 2.77 -5.26 -4.96
C SER A 233 2.35 -5.30 -6.42
N LYS A 234 1.09 -4.96 -6.71
CA LYS A 234 0.46 -5.08 -8.03
C LYS A 234 0.85 -3.96 -8.99
N TYR A 235 2.15 -3.80 -9.20
CA TYR A 235 2.69 -3.25 -10.45
C TYR A 235 2.67 -4.29 -11.59
N THR A 236 2.13 -5.46 -11.32
CA THR A 236 1.91 -6.57 -12.27
C THR A 236 0.41 -6.88 -12.30
N ASN A 237 -0.16 -6.88 -13.50
CA ASN A 237 -1.58 -7.15 -13.76
C ASN A 237 -1.65 -8.00 -15.04
N PRO A 238 -2.48 -9.05 -15.14
CA PRO A 238 -2.68 -9.76 -16.41
C PRO A 238 -3.06 -8.85 -17.60
N ASN A 239 -3.68 -7.69 -17.35
CA ASN A 239 -4.09 -6.74 -18.39
C ASN A 239 -3.00 -5.72 -18.76
N ILE A 240 -1.85 -5.70 -18.09
CA ILE A 240 -0.74 -4.79 -18.38
C ILE A 240 0.57 -5.57 -18.39
N THR A 241 1.27 -5.52 -19.51
CA THR A 241 2.59 -6.13 -19.62
C THR A 241 3.65 -5.27 -18.94
N LYS A 242 4.81 -5.86 -18.65
CA LYS A 242 5.98 -5.08 -18.23
C LYS A 242 6.29 -3.96 -19.22
N ASP A 243 6.20 -4.24 -20.52
CA ASP A 243 6.52 -3.26 -21.56
C ASP A 243 5.53 -2.10 -21.57
N ASP A 244 4.25 -2.34 -21.28
CA ASP A 244 3.28 -1.25 -21.11
C ASP A 244 3.66 -0.34 -19.93
N VAL A 245 3.98 -0.92 -18.77
CA VAL A 245 4.42 -0.16 -17.57
C VAL A 245 5.66 0.67 -17.87
N LEU A 246 6.61 0.11 -18.62
CA LEU A 246 7.87 0.77 -18.94
C LEU A 246 7.76 1.82 -20.04
N ASN A 247 6.86 1.63 -21.02
CA ASN A 247 6.75 2.53 -22.16
C ASN A 247 5.67 3.60 -22.00
N HIS A 248 4.65 3.31 -21.19
CA HIS A 248 3.49 4.17 -20.96
C HIS A 248 3.14 4.19 -19.47
N PRO A 249 4.03 4.71 -18.60
CA PRO A 249 3.88 4.57 -17.15
C PRO A 249 2.64 5.28 -16.59
N VAL A 250 2.28 6.46 -17.13
CA VAL A 250 1.10 7.23 -16.72
C VAL A 250 -0.17 6.50 -17.14
N GLU A 251 -0.27 6.06 -18.39
CA GLU A 251 -1.39 5.27 -18.90
C GLU A 251 -1.58 3.96 -18.15
N SER A 252 -0.47 3.26 -17.89
CA SER A 252 -0.50 1.98 -17.19
C SER A 252 -1.00 2.14 -15.77
N MET A 253 -0.67 3.25 -15.10
CA MET A 253 -1.16 3.52 -13.75
C MET A 253 -2.68 3.51 -13.66
N ALA A 254 -3.40 4.02 -14.67
CA ALA A 254 -4.86 4.01 -14.66
C ALA A 254 -5.44 2.59 -14.60
N GLU A 255 -4.83 1.65 -15.33
CA GLU A 255 -5.25 0.24 -15.32
C GLU A 255 -4.74 -0.51 -14.07
N LEU A 256 -3.58 -0.13 -13.51
CA LEU A 256 -3.08 -0.68 -12.24
C LEU A 256 -3.99 -0.29 -11.07
N VAL A 257 -4.43 0.97 -11.02
CA VAL A 257 -5.36 1.48 -10.01
C VAL A 257 -6.71 0.76 -10.09
N LEU A 258 -7.23 0.53 -11.31
CA LEU A 258 -8.44 -0.28 -11.52
C LEU A 258 -8.29 -1.78 -11.19
N SER A 259 -7.06 -2.19 -10.84
CA SER A 259 -6.72 -3.55 -10.45
C SER A 259 -6.51 -3.72 -8.96
N PHE A 260 -6.67 -2.64 -8.20
CA PHE A 260 -6.57 -2.62 -6.76
C PHE A 260 -7.81 -3.26 -6.13
N TRP A 261 -7.63 -4.22 -5.24
CA TRP A 261 -8.73 -5.07 -4.79
C TRP A 261 -9.76 -4.38 -3.91
N TYR A 262 -9.40 -3.24 -3.31
CA TYR A 262 -10.29 -2.51 -2.42
C TYR A 262 -11.35 -1.68 -3.16
N ILE A 263 -11.21 -1.50 -4.48
CA ILE A 263 -12.24 -0.88 -5.33
C ILE A 263 -13.28 -1.89 -5.85
N TYR A 264 -13.11 -3.17 -5.54
CA TYR A 264 -14.04 -4.24 -5.93
C TYR A 264 -15.11 -4.50 -4.88
N ASP A 265 -16.25 -5.03 -5.34
CA ASP A 265 -17.23 -5.66 -4.46
C ASP A 265 -16.63 -6.88 -3.71
N LEU A 266 -17.30 -7.28 -2.63
CA LEU A 266 -16.79 -8.30 -1.72
C LEU A 266 -16.62 -9.67 -2.40
N GLU A 267 -17.55 -10.05 -3.26
CA GLU A 267 -17.50 -11.35 -3.96
C GLU A 267 -16.29 -11.41 -4.89
N THR A 268 -16.10 -10.36 -5.69
CA THR A 268 -14.95 -10.22 -6.60
C THR A 268 -13.65 -10.21 -5.81
N ARG A 269 -13.60 -9.50 -4.69
CA ARG A 269 -12.41 -9.45 -3.82
C ARG A 269 -12.05 -10.82 -3.27
N ILE A 270 -13.01 -11.58 -2.75
CA ILE A 270 -12.79 -12.95 -2.25
C ILE A 270 -12.30 -13.86 -3.37
N LYS A 271 -12.86 -13.74 -4.57
CA LYS A 271 -12.36 -14.50 -5.74
C LYS A 271 -10.90 -14.15 -6.04
N LYS A 272 -10.52 -12.87 -5.97
CA LYS A 272 -9.14 -12.44 -6.17
C LYS A 272 -8.17 -12.97 -5.10
N PHE A 273 -8.59 -13.06 -3.85
CA PHE A 273 -7.75 -13.66 -2.81
C PHE A 273 -7.44 -15.12 -3.13
N LYS A 274 -8.45 -15.90 -3.55
CA LYS A 274 -8.30 -17.31 -3.95
C LYS A 274 -7.37 -17.54 -5.13
N GLU A 275 -7.22 -16.56 -6.04
CA GLU A 275 -6.28 -16.65 -7.17
C GLU A 275 -4.80 -16.61 -6.73
N THR A 276 -4.52 -16.19 -5.50
CA THR A 276 -3.16 -15.91 -5.00
C THR A 276 -2.77 -16.67 -3.75
N ILE A 277 -3.70 -17.47 -3.20
CA ILE A 277 -3.46 -18.40 -2.08
C ILE A 277 -2.83 -19.67 -2.61
#